data_AF-A0A099XXH9-F1
#
_entry.id   AF-A0A099XXH9-F1
#
_cell.length_a   1.000
_cell.length_b   1.000
_cell.length_c   1.000
_cell.angle_alpha   90.00
_cell.angle_beta   90.00
_cell.angle_gamma   90.00
#
_symmetry.space_group_name_H-M   'P 1'
#
loop_
_entity.id
_entity.type
_entity.pdbx_description
1 polymer ?
#
loop_
_entity_poly.entity_id
_entity_poly.type
_entity_poly.pdbx_seq_one_letter_code
_entity_poly.pdbx_strand_id
1 'polypeptide(L)'
;MKTSKKILTLLLLSTLFTACSKNDDNNGGNCDTVCEYSLTSSDTPGTAAASIEGTHNLTMHFPDADSPYPEGTKATFTLMNNILTIEVDGEECITIKNPRLTTAGSTEVQFRDTCRDKISYDVSENNGALNEINISSTETGKWLGQFNNR
;
A
#
# COMPACT_ATOMS: atom_id res chain seq x y z
N MET A 1 66.77 -16.95 12.61
CA MET A 1 66.36 -18.33 12.98
C MET A 1 65.57 -18.30 14.28
N LYS A 2 64.61 -19.24 14.38
CA LYS A 2 63.75 -19.58 15.53
C LYS A 2 62.35 -18.94 15.56
N THR A 3 61.51 -19.61 14.75
CA THR A 3 60.08 -19.88 14.87
C THR A 3 59.59 -20.26 16.27
N SER A 4 58.33 -19.94 16.58
CA SER A 4 57.37 -20.71 17.41
C SER A 4 55.98 -20.06 17.28
N LYS A 5 55.09 -20.59 16.44
CA LYS A 5 54.01 -21.58 16.69
C LYS A 5 52.68 -20.93 17.15
N LYS A 6 51.66 -21.16 16.30
CA LYS A 6 50.25 -20.77 16.39
C LYS A 6 49.55 -21.42 17.59
N ILE A 7 48.66 -20.71 18.28
CA ILE A 7 47.48 -21.29 18.93
C ILE A 7 46.27 -20.39 18.67
N LEU A 8 45.31 -21.01 18.01
CA LEU A 8 43.95 -20.60 17.68
C LEU A 8 43.09 -20.74 18.95
N THR A 9 42.28 -19.73 19.29
CA THR A 9 41.10 -19.96 20.13
C THR A 9 39.97 -19.07 19.64
N LEU A 10 39.07 -19.73 18.92
CA LEU A 10 37.76 -19.31 18.47
C LEU A 10 36.86 -19.20 19.71
N LEU A 11 36.31 -18.02 20.01
CA LEU A 11 35.18 -17.90 20.95
C LEU A 11 33.98 -17.34 20.18
N LEU A 12 33.13 -18.27 19.78
CA LEU A 12 31.81 -18.04 19.20
C LEU A 12 30.91 -17.52 20.33
N LEU A 13 30.53 -16.24 20.30
CA LEU A 13 29.51 -15.70 21.19
C LEU A 13 28.17 -15.71 20.44
N SER A 14 27.41 -16.78 20.63
CA SER A 14 26.04 -16.92 20.15
C SER A 14 25.11 -16.02 20.96
N THR A 15 24.88 -14.81 20.49
CA THR A 15 23.76 -13.97 20.96
C THR A 15 22.47 -14.51 20.34
N LEU A 16 21.75 -15.30 21.12
CA LEU A 16 20.34 -15.60 20.91
C LEU A 16 19.55 -14.30 21.14
N PHE A 17 19.32 -13.52 20.08
CA PHE A 17 18.24 -12.55 20.09
C PHE A 17 16.94 -13.32 19.83
N THR A 18 16.25 -13.66 20.92
CA THR A 18 14.80 -13.87 20.93
C THR A 18 14.12 -12.61 20.41
N ALA A 19 13.90 -12.54 19.10
CA ALA A 19 12.91 -11.65 18.55
C ALA A 19 11.54 -12.29 18.83
N CYS A 20 10.77 -11.64 19.71
CA CYS A 20 9.38 -11.96 19.93
C CYS A 20 8.65 -12.00 18.58
N SER A 21 8.02 -13.13 18.27
CA SER A 21 6.84 -13.09 17.42
C SER A 21 5.81 -12.22 18.14
N LYS A 22 5.71 -10.95 17.72
CA LYS A 22 4.45 -10.25 17.91
C LYS A 22 3.43 -11.01 17.09
N ASN A 23 2.48 -11.62 17.77
CA ASN A 23 1.18 -11.84 17.18
C ASN A 23 0.62 -10.45 16.95
N ASP A 24 0.79 -9.92 15.74
CA ASP A 24 0.09 -8.71 15.36
C ASP A 24 -1.37 -9.11 15.20
N ASP A 25 -2.17 -8.70 16.19
CA ASP A 25 -3.61 -8.64 16.05
C ASP A 25 -3.91 -7.86 14.76
N ASN A 26 -4.53 -8.53 13.79
CA ASN A 26 -4.94 -7.99 12.49
C ASN A 26 -6.02 -6.91 12.65
N ASN A 27 -5.68 -5.81 13.32
CA ASN A 27 -6.49 -4.61 13.35
C ASN A 27 -5.77 -3.62 12.45
N GLY A 28 -6.19 -3.53 11.18
CA GLY A 28 -5.61 -2.60 10.21
C GLY A 28 -5.46 -1.22 10.84
N GLY A 29 -4.22 -0.74 10.92
CA GLY A 29 -3.92 0.56 11.51
C GLY A 29 -4.70 1.65 10.77
N ASN A 30 -5.43 2.48 11.51
CA ASN A 30 -6.04 3.69 10.95
C ASN A 30 -5.06 4.85 11.17
N CYS A 31 -4.84 5.65 10.13
CA CYS A 31 -4.15 6.92 10.25
C CYS A 31 -5.04 7.94 10.98
N ASP A 32 -4.43 9.00 11.52
CA ASP A 32 -5.17 10.13 12.10
C ASP A 32 -6.06 10.82 11.06
N THR A 33 -5.58 10.91 9.82
CA THR A 33 -6.32 11.48 8.69
C THR A 33 -7.17 10.41 8.01
N VAL A 34 -8.50 10.56 8.09
CA VAL A 34 -9.48 9.65 7.49
C VAL A 34 -10.27 10.37 6.39
N CYS A 35 -10.14 9.92 5.15
CA CYS A 35 -10.98 10.36 4.04
C CYS A 35 -12.15 9.39 3.85
N GLU A 36 -13.35 9.77 4.26
CA GLU A 36 -14.56 8.98 4.03
C GLU A 36 -15.36 9.54 2.86
N TYR A 37 -15.36 8.83 1.73
CA TYR A 37 -16.07 9.29 0.54
C TYR A 37 -17.60 9.19 0.74
N SER A 38 -18.30 10.26 0.42
CA SER A 38 -19.78 10.28 0.39
C SER A 38 -20.27 9.80 -0.97
N LEU A 39 -20.69 8.54 -1.03
CA LEU A 39 -21.28 7.95 -2.24
C LEU A 39 -22.53 8.73 -2.67
N THR A 40 -22.61 9.02 -3.96
CA THR A 40 -23.76 9.65 -4.62
C THR A 40 -24.71 8.60 -5.19
N SER A 41 -25.90 8.99 -5.62
CA SER A 41 -26.87 8.07 -6.25
C SER A 41 -26.39 7.46 -7.58
N SER A 42 -25.37 8.06 -8.21
CA SER A 42 -24.74 7.52 -9.42
C SER A 42 -23.59 6.55 -9.13
N ASP A 43 -23.13 6.46 -7.89
CA ASP A 43 -22.05 5.56 -7.51
C ASP A 43 -22.60 4.14 -7.28
N THR A 44 -21.83 3.13 -7.70
CA THR A 44 -22.04 1.75 -7.26
C THR A 44 -21.05 1.46 -6.13
N PRO A 45 -21.49 1.09 -4.91
CA PRO A 45 -20.59 0.73 -3.83
C PRO A 45 -19.61 -0.37 -4.24
N GLY A 46 -18.34 -0.20 -3.89
CA GLY A 46 -17.27 -1.13 -4.20
C GLY A 46 -16.94 -2.02 -3.01
N THR A 47 -16.49 -3.24 -3.29
CA THR A 47 -15.94 -4.13 -2.27
C THR A 47 -14.71 -4.81 -2.85
N ALA A 48 -13.53 -4.51 -2.30
CA ALA A 48 -12.31 -5.14 -2.74
C ALA A 48 -12.33 -6.65 -2.42
N ALA A 49 -11.72 -7.46 -3.28
CA ALA A 49 -11.71 -8.91 -3.08
C ALA A 49 -10.92 -9.28 -1.80
N ALA A 50 -11.48 -10.16 -0.98
CA ALA A 50 -10.82 -10.62 0.25
C ALA A 50 -9.46 -11.29 -0.02
N SER A 51 -9.24 -11.82 -1.22
CA SER A 51 -7.97 -12.44 -1.62
C SER A 51 -6.80 -11.47 -1.70
N ILE A 52 -7.07 -10.16 -1.79
CA ILE A 52 -6.05 -9.11 -1.87
C ILE A 52 -5.95 -8.26 -0.59
N GLU A 53 -6.67 -8.63 0.46
CA GLU A 53 -6.47 -8.02 1.78
C GLU A 53 -5.07 -8.33 2.32
N GLY A 54 -4.52 -7.40 3.09
CA GLY A 54 -3.17 -7.46 3.63
C GLY A 54 -2.39 -6.17 3.39
N THR A 55 -1.10 -6.24 3.72
CA THR A 55 -0.14 -5.15 3.54
C THR A 55 0.73 -5.38 2.31
N HIS A 56 0.78 -4.38 1.44
CA HIS A 56 1.46 -4.41 0.15
C HIS A 56 2.46 -3.26 0.07
N ASN A 57 3.75 -3.60 -0.01
CA ASN A 57 4.81 -2.63 -0.25
C ASN A 57 5.00 -2.49 -1.76
N LEU A 58 4.60 -1.35 -2.31
CA LEU A 58 4.58 -1.09 -3.75
C LEU A 58 5.49 0.09 -4.10
N THR A 59 5.77 0.22 -5.39
CA THR A 59 6.59 1.28 -5.97
C THR A 59 5.83 1.99 -7.07
N MET A 60 5.93 3.32 -7.13
CA MET A 60 5.37 4.13 -8.20
C MET A 60 6.11 3.86 -9.51
N HIS A 61 5.33 3.60 -10.54
CA HIS A 61 5.77 3.39 -11.91
C HIS A 61 4.93 4.22 -12.90
N PHE A 62 5.60 4.65 -13.96
CA PHE A 62 5.02 5.37 -15.09
C PHE A 62 4.23 6.63 -14.66
N PRO A 63 4.75 7.48 -13.76
CA PRO A 63 4.02 8.66 -13.35
C PRO A 63 3.80 9.58 -14.56
N ASP A 64 2.58 10.09 -14.67
CA ASP A 64 2.33 11.23 -15.56
C ASP A 64 3.10 12.46 -15.04
N ALA A 65 3.33 13.45 -15.91
CA ALA A 65 3.98 14.70 -15.52
C ALA A 65 3.23 15.45 -14.40
N ASP A 66 1.91 15.27 -14.30
CA ASP A 66 1.05 15.85 -13.25
C ASP A 66 0.93 14.93 -12.02
N SER A 67 1.64 13.81 -11.98
CA SER A 67 1.60 12.91 -10.82
C SER A 67 2.17 13.58 -9.57
N PRO A 68 1.54 13.42 -8.40
CA PRO A 68 2.11 13.91 -7.15
C PRO A 68 3.34 13.10 -6.71
N TYR A 69 3.53 11.89 -7.26
CA TYR A 69 4.59 10.98 -6.83
C TYR A 69 5.55 10.69 -7.99
N PRO A 70 6.86 10.94 -7.82
CA PRO A 70 7.85 10.61 -8.83
C PRO A 70 8.07 9.09 -8.97
N GLU A 71 8.68 8.69 -10.10
CA GLU A 71 9.05 7.30 -10.37
C GLU A 71 9.94 6.76 -9.25
N GLY A 72 9.66 5.54 -8.78
CA GLY A 72 10.43 4.90 -7.73
C GLY A 72 9.98 5.22 -6.30
N THR A 73 9.01 6.13 -6.11
CA THR A 73 8.41 6.42 -4.79
C THR A 73 7.85 5.14 -4.18
N LYS A 74 8.20 4.87 -2.92
CA LYS A 74 7.70 3.68 -2.20
C LYS A 74 6.45 4.04 -1.41
N ALA A 75 5.56 3.07 -1.30
CA ALA A 75 4.37 3.20 -0.49
C ALA A 75 3.94 1.86 0.09
N THR A 76 3.37 1.90 1.29
CA THR A 76 2.74 0.77 1.96
C THR A 76 1.24 0.95 1.89
N PHE A 77 0.56 -0.03 1.30
CA PHE A 77 -0.89 -0.09 1.21
C PHE A 77 -1.40 -1.22 2.10
N THR A 78 -2.22 -0.90 3.09
CA THR A 78 -2.90 -1.91 3.92
C THR A 78 -4.38 -1.90 3.59
N LEU A 79 -4.83 -2.96 2.93
CA LEU A 79 -6.24 -3.18 2.60
C LEU A 79 -6.83 -4.20 3.58
N MET A 80 -7.80 -3.78 4.38
CA MET A 80 -8.41 -4.65 5.40
C MET A 80 -9.85 -4.23 5.63
N ASN A 81 -10.80 -5.17 5.64
CA ASN A 81 -12.23 -4.90 5.86
C ASN A 81 -12.78 -3.82 4.90
N ASN A 82 -12.37 -3.85 3.64
CA ASN A 82 -12.73 -2.85 2.62
C ASN A 82 -12.34 -1.39 2.97
N ILE A 83 -11.30 -1.22 3.78
CA ILE A 83 -10.67 0.05 4.14
C ILE A 83 -9.24 0.04 3.62
N LEU A 84 -8.81 1.14 2.98
CA LEU A 84 -7.46 1.28 2.45
C LEU A 84 -6.68 2.31 3.29
N THR A 85 -5.66 1.84 4.00
CA THR A 85 -4.66 2.69 4.68
C THR A 85 -3.42 2.81 3.80
N ILE A 86 -2.91 4.03 3.65
CA ILE A 86 -1.87 4.38 2.69
C ILE A 86 -0.79 5.20 3.39
N GLU A 87 0.44 4.72 3.29
CA GLU A 87 1.65 5.40 3.74
C GLU A 87 2.60 5.54 2.55
N VAL A 88 2.67 6.73 1.96
CA VAL A 88 3.63 7.04 0.89
C VAL A 88 4.88 7.65 1.52
N ASP A 89 6.07 7.25 1.09
CA ASP A 89 7.33 7.77 1.62
C ASP A 89 7.40 9.30 1.50
N GLY A 90 7.52 9.98 2.64
CA GLY A 90 7.58 11.44 2.72
C GLY A 90 6.23 12.14 2.86
N GLU A 91 5.13 11.40 2.85
CA GLU A 91 3.77 11.92 2.98
C GLU A 91 3.13 11.53 4.33
N GLU A 92 2.06 12.23 4.70
CA GLU A 92 1.24 11.83 5.84
C GLU A 92 0.55 10.47 5.59
N CYS A 93 0.24 9.71 6.64
CA CYS A 93 -0.59 8.52 6.52
C CYS A 93 -2.06 8.93 6.27
N ILE A 94 -2.75 8.29 5.33
CA ILE A 94 -4.21 8.46 5.17
C ILE A 94 -4.98 7.13 5.17
N THR A 95 -6.19 7.13 5.72
CA THR A 95 -7.12 6.01 5.65
C THR A 95 -8.34 6.39 4.83
N ILE A 96 -8.66 5.62 3.79
CA ILE A 96 -9.78 5.88 2.88
C ILE A 96 -10.87 4.83 3.05
N LYS A 97 -12.12 5.30 3.14
CA LYS A 97 -13.32 4.47 3.36
C LYS A 97 -14.40 4.73 2.30
N ASN A 98 -15.37 3.82 2.25
CA ASN A 98 -16.53 3.84 1.34
C ASN A 98 -16.14 3.88 -0.14
N PRO A 99 -15.39 2.87 -0.63
CA PRO A 99 -15.00 2.84 -2.02
C PRO A 99 -16.20 2.60 -2.95
N ARG A 100 -16.01 2.88 -4.23
CA ARG A 100 -16.96 2.60 -5.31
C ARG A 100 -16.33 1.69 -6.36
N LEU A 101 -17.12 1.08 -7.23
CA LEU A 101 -16.57 0.46 -8.45
C LEU A 101 -16.12 1.55 -9.42
N THR A 102 -15.02 1.33 -10.15
CA THR A 102 -14.60 2.25 -11.23
C THR A 102 -15.61 2.27 -12.38
N THR A 103 -16.25 1.14 -12.64
CA THR A 103 -17.40 1.00 -13.54
C THR A 103 -18.29 -0.14 -13.05
N ALA A 104 -19.60 -0.06 -13.31
CA ALA A 104 -20.54 -1.12 -12.94
C ALA A 104 -20.11 -2.47 -13.52
N GLY A 105 -19.96 -3.48 -12.67
CA GLY A 105 -19.49 -4.82 -13.05
C GLY A 105 -17.96 -4.99 -13.11
N SER A 106 -17.19 -3.95 -12.80
CA SER A 106 -15.72 -4.04 -12.65
C SER A 106 -15.35 -4.79 -11.38
N THR A 107 -14.20 -5.47 -11.40
CA THR A 107 -13.52 -6.00 -10.20
C THR A 107 -12.57 -4.98 -9.57
N GLU A 108 -12.33 -3.85 -10.25
CA GLU A 108 -11.50 -2.76 -9.75
C GLU A 108 -12.32 -1.83 -8.86
N VAL A 109 -11.72 -1.52 -7.70
CA VAL A 109 -12.37 -0.80 -6.61
C VAL A 109 -11.62 0.50 -6.34
N GLN A 110 -12.35 1.60 -6.42
CA GLN A 110 -11.81 2.95 -6.30
C GLN A 110 -12.01 3.52 -4.89
N PHE A 111 -10.88 3.82 -4.25
CA PHE A 111 -10.79 4.54 -2.98
C PHE A 111 -10.44 6.00 -3.28
N ARG A 112 -11.35 6.95 -3.00
CA ARG A 112 -11.13 8.37 -3.31
C ARG A 112 -10.55 9.11 -2.11
N ASP A 113 -9.32 9.60 -2.25
CA ASP A 113 -8.80 10.62 -1.35
C ASP A 113 -9.51 11.93 -1.65
N THR A 114 -10.45 12.26 -0.77
CA THR A 114 -11.20 13.51 -0.83
C THR A 114 -10.68 14.54 0.16
N CYS A 115 -9.63 14.24 0.92
CA CYS A 115 -9.20 15.08 2.03
C CYS A 115 -7.79 15.67 1.89
N ARG A 116 -6.86 15.01 1.19
CA ARG A 116 -5.48 15.49 1.01
C ARG A 116 -5.14 15.83 -0.45
N ASP A 117 -4.97 14.83 -1.31
CA ASP A 117 -4.35 14.97 -2.63
C ASP A 117 -5.37 15.08 -3.78
N LYS A 118 -6.65 14.82 -3.50
CA LYS A 118 -7.72 14.81 -4.52
C LYS A 118 -7.45 13.81 -5.64
N ILE A 119 -6.84 12.67 -5.32
CA ILE A 119 -6.64 11.54 -6.23
C ILE A 119 -7.47 10.33 -5.81
N SER A 120 -7.66 9.38 -6.72
CA SER A 120 -8.20 8.07 -6.41
C SER A 120 -7.09 7.03 -6.43
N TYR A 121 -7.26 5.99 -5.62
CA TYR A 121 -6.47 4.77 -5.63
C TYR A 121 -7.39 3.65 -6.12
N ASP A 122 -7.15 3.20 -7.35
CA ASP A 122 -7.99 2.25 -8.06
C ASP A 122 -7.32 0.87 -7.94
N VAL A 123 -7.82 0.08 -6.99
CA VAL A 123 -7.24 -1.20 -6.58
C VAL A 123 -7.74 -2.30 -7.50
N SER A 124 -6.82 -2.95 -8.22
CA SER A 124 -7.14 -4.00 -9.17
C SER A 124 -6.63 -5.37 -8.71
N GLU A 125 -7.47 -6.38 -8.89
CA GLU A 125 -7.17 -7.78 -8.57
C GLU A 125 -7.07 -8.59 -9.88
N ASN A 126 -6.13 -9.55 -9.91
CA ASN A 126 -5.99 -10.50 -11.00
C ASN A 126 -5.61 -11.90 -10.47
N ASN A 127 -6.47 -12.89 -10.69
CA ASN A 127 -6.29 -14.30 -10.30
C ASN A 127 -5.97 -14.52 -8.80
N GLY A 128 -6.70 -13.84 -7.93
CA GLY A 128 -6.59 -13.88 -6.48
C GLY A 128 -5.46 -13.04 -5.90
N ALA A 129 -4.74 -12.26 -6.71
CA ALA A 129 -3.60 -11.45 -6.27
C ALA A 129 -3.79 -9.98 -6.61
N LEU A 130 -3.21 -9.10 -5.79
CA LEU A 130 -3.15 -7.67 -6.11
C LEU A 130 -2.34 -7.51 -7.39
N ASN A 131 -2.92 -6.88 -8.40
CA ASN A 131 -2.24 -6.61 -9.66
C ASN A 131 -1.48 -5.29 -9.59
N GLU A 132 -2.19 -4.20 -9.33
CA GLU A 132 -1.68 -2.84 -9.23
C GLU A 132 -2.70 -1.93 -8.54
N ILE A 133 -2.24 -0.77 -8.09
CA ILE A 133 -3.09 0.33 -7.63
C ILE A 133 -2.84 1.51 -8.56
N ASN A 134 -3.76 1.77 -9.47
CA ASN A 134 -3.70 2.95 -10.34
C ASN A 134 -4.02 4.20 -9.52
N ILE A 135 -3.43 5.33 -9.88
CA ILE A 135 -3.83 6.62 -9.34
C ILE A 135 -4.40 7.53 -10.43
N SER A 136 -5.49 8.20 -10.12
CA SER A 136 -6.15 9.11 -11.07
C SER A 136 -6.61 10.39 -10.37
N SER A 137 -6.65 11.52 -11.09
CA SER A 137 -7.25 12.75 -10.57
C SER A 137 -8.74 12.55 -10.30
N THR A 138 -9.20 12.88 -9.08
CA THR A 138 -10.63 12.79 -8.76
C THR A 138 -11.48 13.86 -9.43
N GLU A 139 -10.86 14.92 -9.94
CA GLU A 139 -11.53 16.05 -10.58
C GLU A 139 -11.66 15.85 -12.09
N THR A 140 -10.60 15.35 -12.74
CA THR A 140 -10.55 15.21 -14.20
C THR A 140 -10.66 13.77 -14.69
N GLY A 141 -10.45 12.78 -13.81
CA GLY A 141 -10.34 11.37 -14.19
C GLY A 141 -9.05 11.03 -14.94
N LYS A 142 -8.11 11.98 -15.09
CA LYS A 142 -6.81 11.73 -15.73
C LYS A 142 -6.02 10.71 -14.90
N TRP A 143 -5.48 9.69 -15.56
CA TRP A 143 -4.56 8.74 -14.96
C TRP A 143 -3.21 9.40 -14.67
N LEU A 144 -2.62 9.11 -13.51
CA LEU A 144 -1.45 9.79 -12.95
C LEU A 144 -0.28 8.85 -12.67
N GLY A 145 -0.41 7.55 -12.92
CA GLY A 145 0.60 6.56 -12.61
C GLY A 145 0.01 5.35 -11.91
N GLN A 146 0.88 4.43 -11.51
CA GLN A 146 0.48 3.22 -10.83
C GLN A 146 1.50 2.77 -9.79
N PHE A 147 1.01 2.23 -8.68
CA PHE A 147 1.82 1.49 -7.73
C PHE A 147 1.73 0.00 -8.02
N ASN A 148 2.87 -0.66 -8.21
CA ASN A 148 2.95 -2.12 -8.34
C ASN A 148 4.29 -2.65 -7.78
N ASN A 149 4.55 -3.95 -7.91
CA ASN A 149 5.77 -4.61 -7.43
C ASN A 149 6.61 -5.26 -8.54
N ARG A 150 6.46 -4.82 -9.79
CA ARG A 150 7.02 -5.48 -10.98
C ARG A 150 8.07 -4.64 -11.69
#